data_AF-A0A8X6VKT5-F1
#
_entry.id   AF-A0A8X6VKT5-F1
#
_cell.length_a   1.000
_cell.length_b   1.000
_cell.length_c   1.000
_cell.angle_alpha   90.00
_cell.angle_beta   90.00
_cell.angle_gamma   90.00
#
_symmetry.space_group_name_H-M   'P 1'
#
loop_
_entity.id
_entity.type
_entity.pdbx_description
1 polymer ?
#
loop_
_entity_poly.entity_id
_entity_poly.type
_entity_poly.pdbx_seq_one_letter_code
_entity_poly.pdbx_strand_id
1 'polypeptide(L)'
;MARRNHLDDFTRGRMIGKLEEGRTVTSVAAESGINKSVVSRSWKAFQTTATAVRKVVGGRPRTTTAGDDRYIILQAKSGRRQSASVIAQQLSTATGRQVSRFTVARRLHKRGPIRPPS
;
A
#
# COMPACT_ATOMS: atom_id res chain seq x y z
N MET A 1 -16.61 8.94 -10.19
CA MET A 1 -15.36 8.17 -9.98
C MET A 1 -14.36 8.55 -11.06
N ALA A 2 -13.25 9.22 -10.73
CA ALA A 2 -12.24 9.57 -11.74
C ALA A 2 -11.36 8.34 -12.05
N ARG A 3 -11.45 7.80 -13.27
CA ARG A 3 -10.43 6.88 -13.78
C ARG A 3 -9.13 7.66 -13.92
N ARG A 4 -8.14 7.34 -13.09
CA ARG A 4 -6.77 7.82 -13.29
C ARG A 4 -6.16 6.95 -14.38
N ASN A 5 -6.15 7.44 -15.62
CA ASN A 5 -5.39 6.79 -16.68
C ASN A 5 -3.91 6.80 -16.28
N HIS A 6 -3.37 5.60 -16.06
CA HIS A 6 -2.00 5.43 -15.64
C HIS A 6 -1.07 5.55 -16.84
N LEU A 7 0.02 6.30 -16.69
CA LEU A 7 1.08 6.33 -17.70
C LEU A 7 1.80 4.99 -17.68
N ASP A 8 1.79 4.30 -18.82
CA ASP A 8 2.51 3.04 -19.00
C ASP A 8 4.03 3.22 -18.87
N ASP A 9 4.70 2.20 -18.33
CA ASP A 9 6.13 2.26 -18.00
C ASP A 9 6.99 2.38 -19.27
N PHE A 10 6.58 1.79 -20.40
CA PHE A 10 7.28 1.95 -21.68
C PHE A 10 7.23 3.40 -22.17
N THR A 11 6.05 4.01 -22.11
CA THR A 11 5.85 5.40 -22.52
C THR A 11 6.66 6.35 -21.62
N ARG A 12 6.73 6.06 -20.32
CA ARG A 12 7.54 6.80 -19.36
C ARG A 12 9.04 6.65 -19.63
N GLY A 13 9.52 5.44 -19.92
CA GLY A 13 10.92 5.19 -20.28
C GLY A 13 11.34 5.96 -21.54
N ARG A 14 10.48 5.96 -22.58
CA ARG A 14 10.74 6.71 -23.82
C ARG A 14 10.84 8.22 -23.59
N MET A 15 10.03 8.79 -22.69
CA MET A 15 10.11 10.21 -22.34
C MET A 15 11.39 10.54 -21.60
N ILE A 16 11.77 9.69 -20.65
CA ILE A 16 12.97 9.90 -19.82
C ILE A 16 14.22 9.82 -20.70
N GLY A 17 14.35 8.82 -21.58
CA GLY A 17 15.52 8.71 -22.48
C GLY A 17 15.72 9.97 -23.33
N LYS A 18 14.64 10.54 -23.88
CA LYS A 18 14.72 11.81 -24.63
C LYS A 18 15.14 13.01 -23.77
N LEU A 19 14.72 13.03 -22.50
CA LEU A 19 15.13 14.08 -21.57
C LEU A 19 16.60 13.94 -21.15
N GLU A 20 17.11 12.71 -21.06
CA GLU A 20 18.54 12.44 -20.86
C GLU A 20 19.39 12.89 -22.06
N GLU A 21 18.87 12.79 -23.29
CA GLU A 21 19.49 13.34 -24.51
C GLU A 21 19.47 14.89 -24.57
N GLY A 22 18.97 15.57 -23.53
CA GLY A 22 18.94 17.04 -23.45
C GLY A 22 17.75 17.70 -24.14
N ARG A 23 16.74 16.94 -24.56
CA ARG A 23 15.50 17.52 -25.14
C ARG A 23 14.71 18.28 -24.09
N THR A 24 13.97 19.29 -24.51
CA THR A 24 13.12 20.07 -23.59
C THR A 24 11.83 19.35 -23.24
N VAL A 25 11.32 19.55 -22.02
CA VAL A 25 10.02 19.02 -21.56
C VAL A 25 8.88 19.38 -22.50
N THR A 26 8.91 20.57 -23.10
CA THR A 26 7.88 21.01 -24.07
C THR A 26 7.92 20.20 -25.35
N SER A 27 9.11 19.93 -25.91
CA SER A 27 9.28 19.10 -27.10
C SER A 27 8.80 17.66 -26.85
N VAL A 28 9.23 17.07 -25.73
CA VAL A 28 8.86 15.69 -25.36
C VAL A 28 7.35 15.56 -25.10
N ALA A 29 6.72 16.57 -24.48
CA ALA A 29 5.28 16.59 -24.26
C ALA A 29 4.48 16.65 -25.57
N ALA A 30 4.89 17.50 -26.51
CA ALA A 30 4.24 17.64 -27.82
C ALA A 30 4.34 16.35 -28.64
N GLU A 31 5.52 15.74 -28.69
CA GLU A 31 5.76 14.50 -29.46
C GLU A 31 5.06 13.28 -28.85
N SER A 32 4.93 13.25 -27.52
CA SER A 32 4.32 12.11 -26.82
C SER A 32 2.82 12.26 -26.60
N GLY A 33 2.21 13.40 -26.96
CA GLY A 33 0.79 13.69 -26.71
C GLY A 33 0.44 13.75 -25.21
N ILE A 34 1.41 13.97 -24.34
CA ILE A 34 1.24 13.93 -22.88
C ILE A 34 1.38 15.33 -22.31
N ASN A 35 0.54 15.64 -21.33
CA ASN A 35 0.59 16.93 -20.64
C ASN A 35 1.99 17.20 -20.03
N LYS A 36 2.50 18.41 -20.24
CA LYS A 36 3.81 18.87 -19.74
C LYS A 36 4.03 18.60 -18.25
N SER A 37 2.98 18.67 -17.42
CA SER A 37 3.06 18.40 -15.98
C SER A 37 3.38 16.93 -15.66
N VAL A 38 2.94 15.99 -16.49
CA VAL A 38 3.24 14.57 -16.32
C VAL A 38 4.68 14.29 -16.71
N VAL A 39 5.16 14.88 -17.80
CA VAL A 39 6.56 14.78 -18.26
C VAL A 39 7.50 15.38 -17.20
N SER A 40 7.23 16.59 -16.72
CA SER A 40 8.05 17.25 -15.69
C SER A 40 8.10 16.47 -14.38
N ARG A 41 6.95 15.94 -13.91
CA ARG A 41 6.92 15.10 -12.70
C ARG A 41 7.67 13.78 -12.89
N SER A 42 7.58 13.17 -14.07
CA SER A 42 8.31 11.93 -14.37
C SER A 42 9.81 12.17 -14.40
N TRP A 43 10.27 13.29 -14.96
CA TRP A 43 11.67 13.70 -14.94
C TRP A 43 12.21 13.92 -13.52
N LYS A 44 11.50 14.70 -12.71
CA LYS A 44 11.89 14.93 -11.30
C LYS A 44 11.95 13.64 -10.49
N ALA A 45 10.98 12.74 -10.70
CA ALA A 45 10.98 11.43 -10.06
C ALA A 45 12.21 10.62 -10.49
N PHE A 46 12.52 10.59 -11.80
CA PHE A 46 13.70 9.92 -12.34
C PHE A 46 15.00 10.47 -11.75
N GLN A 47 15.17 11.78 -11.67
CA GLN A 47 16.34 12.41 -11.03
C GLN A 47 16.51 12.00 -9.56
N THR A 48 15.43 11.65 -8.87
CA THR A 48 15.47 11.22 -7.46
C THR A 48 15.72 9.71 -7.32
N THR A 49 15.12 8.89 -8.18
CA THR A 49 15.12 7.42 -8.01
C THR A 49 15.98 6.68 -9.03
N ALA A 50 16.57 7.38 -10.01
CA ALA A 50 17.30 6.83 -11.15
C ALA A 50 16.56 5.67 -11.87
N THR A 51 15.22 5.65 -11.77
CA THR A 51 14.40 4.60 -12.36
C THR A 51 13.21 5.19 -13.05
N ALA A 52 13.00 4.75 -14.28
CA ALA A 52 11.85 5.08 -15.08
C ALA A 52 10.63 4.24 -14.69
N VAL A 53 10.77 3.23 -13.83
CA VAL A 53 9.67 2.38 -13.41
C VAL A 53 8.89 3.03 -12.28
N ARG A 54 7.57 2.82 -12.26
CA ARG A 54 6.77 3.22 -11.12
C ARG A 54 7.27 2.57 -9.82
N LYS A 55 7.46 3.38 -8.77
CA LYS A 55 7.61 2.86 -7.41
C LYS A 55 6.32 2.20 -6.95
N VAL A 56 6.37 0.89 -6.69
CA VAL A 56 5.30 0.18 -5.97
C VAL A 56 5.40 0.54 -4.50
N VAL A 57 4.71 1.62 -4.12
CA VAL A 57 4.62 2.01 -2.71
C VAL A 57 3.57 1.12 -2.06
N GLY A 58 3.99 0.38 -1.02
CA GLY A 58 3.07 -0.36 -0.17
C GLY A 58 2.00 0.57 0.44
N GLY A 59 0.89 -0.01 0.88
CA GLY A 59 -0.14 0.76 1.56
C GLY A 59 0.36 1.38 2.87
N ARG A 60 -0.52 2.18 3.51
CA ARG A 60 -0.27 2.77 4.83
C ARG A 60 0.26 1.71 5.82
N PRO A 61 1.28 2.03 6.63
CA PRO A 61 1.79 1.13 7.66
C PRO A 61 0.67 0.57 8.53
N ARG A 62 0.79 -0.72 8.87
CA ARG A 62 -0.21 -1.42 9.67
C ARG A 62 -0.09 -1.00 11.14
N THR A 63 -1.23 -0.81 11.79
CA THR A 63 -1.29 -0.60 13.25
C THR A 63 -0.88 -1.85 14.04
N THR A 64 -1.17 -3.05 13.52
CA THR A 64 -0.79 -4.32 14.16
C THR A 64 0.41 -4.95 13.46
N THR A 65 1.31 -5.51 14.26
CA THR A 65 2.50 -6.25 13.85
C THR A 65 2.17 -7.72 13.59
N ALA A 66 3.15 -8.48 13.07
CA ALA A 66 3.00 -9.93 12.91
C ALA A 66 2.90 -10.68 14.25
N GLY A 67 3.47 -10.12 15.34
CA GLY A 67 3.32 -10.65 16.69
C GLY A 67 1.89 -10.50 17.20
N ASP A 68 1.33 -9.30 17.06
CA ASP A 68 -0.06 -8.99 17.43
C ASP A 68 -1.05 -9.87 16.66
N ASP A 69 -0.82 -10.04 15.35
CA ASP A 69 -1.66 -10.88 14.51
C ASP A 69 -1.63 -12.35 14.98
N ARG A 70 -0.48 -12.86 15.48
CA ARG A 70 -0.39 -14.20 16.08
C ARG A 70 -1.14 -14.28 17.41
N TYR A 71 -0.98 -13.27 18.27
CA TYR A 71 -1.69 -13.20 19.55
C TYR A 71 -3.21 -13.22 19.36
N ILE A 72 -3.72 -12.41 18.42
CA ILE A 72 -5.16 -12.35 18.09
C ILE A 72 -5.70 -13.74 17.71
N ILE A 73 -4.95 -14.50 16.90
CA ILE A 73 -5.36 -15.84 16.47
C ILE A 73 -5.34 -16.83 17.64
N LEU A 74 -4.32 -16.78 18.50
CA LEU A 74 -4.20 -17.67 19.65
C LEU A 74 -5.34 -17.42 20.64
N GLN A 75 -5.66 -16.16 20.94
CA GLN A 75 -6.78 -15.82 21.81
C GLN A 75 -8.12 -16.28 21.23
N ALA A 76 -8.34 -16.09 19.93
CA ALA A 76 -9.58 -16.54 19.28
C ALA A 76 -9.71 -18.07 19.22
N LYS A 77 -8.58 -18.81 19.16
CA LYS A 77 -8.58 -20.28 19.22
C LYS A 77 -8.82 -20.82 20.63
N SER A 78 -8.22 -20.19 21.64
CA SER A 78 -8.33 -20.60 23.04
C SER A 78 -9.67 -20.19 23.67
N GLY A 79 -10.22 -19.04 23.29
CA GLY A 79 -11.48 -18.51 23.79
C GLY A 79 -12.61 -18.61 22.78
N ARG A 80 -13.30 -19.76 22.72
CA ARG A 80 -14.40 -20.05 21.76
C ARG A 80 -15.54 -19.01 21.75
N ARG A 81 -15.68 -18.22 22.82
CA ARG A 81 -16.70 -17.16 23.00
C ARG A 81 -16.12 -15.74 23.16
N GLN A 82 -14.80 -15.57 23.06
CA GLN A 82 -14.20 -14.25 23.22
C GLN A 82 -14.51 -13.38 22.00
N SER A 83 -15.01 -12.16 22.26
CA SER A 83 -15.33 -11.21 21.21
C SER A 83 -14.08 -10.46 20.75
N ALA A 84 -14.12 -9.93 19.52
CA ALA A 84 -13.03 -9.14 18.97
C ALA A 84 -12.74 -7.86 19.79
N SER A 85 -13.69 -7.34 20.57
CA SER A 85 -13.46 -6.19 21.46
C SER A 85 -12.64 -6.57 22.69
N VAL A 86 -12.88 -7.74 23.28
CA VAL A 86 -12.10 -8.24 24.43
C VAL A 86 -10.65 -8.46 24.01
N ILE A 87 -10.43 -9.14 22.88
CA ILE A 87 -9.08 -9.37 22.33
C ILE A 87 -8.39 -8.04 22.01
N ALA A 88 -9.12 -7.06 21.48
CA ALA A 88 -8.57 -5.73 21.21
C ALA A 88 -8.15 -5.00 22.49
N GLN A 89 -8.95 -5.08 23.55
CA GLN A 89 -8.65 -4.47 24.84
C GLN A 89 -7.43 -5.12 25.49
N GLN A 90 -7.36 -6.46 25.53
CA GLN A 90 -6.20 -7.19 26.05
C GLN A 90 -4.91 -6.84 25.29
N LEU A 91 -4.98 -6.81 23.96
CA LEU A 91 -3.85 -6.42 23.12
C LEU A 91 -3.42 -4.99 23.40
N SER A 92 -4.38 -4.06 23.51
CA SER A 92 -4.11 -2.65 23.80
C SER A 92 -3.47 -2.44 25.17
N THR A 93 -3.91 -3.18 26.19
CA THR A 93 -3.29 -3.15 27.52
C THR A 93 -1.88 -3.73 27.49
N ALA A 94 -1.64 -4.81 26.76
CA ALA A 94 -0.33 -5.47 26.69
C ALA A 94 0.72 -4.70 25.88
N THR A 95 0.31 -4.03 24.78
CA THR A 95 1.25 -3.30 23.89
C THR A 95 1.23 -1.79 24.08
N GLY A 96 0.31 -1.24 24.89
CA GLY A 96 0.11 0.21 25.04
C GLY A 96 -0.34 0.91 23.75
N ARG A 97 -0.72 0.16 22.71
CA ARG A 97 -1.18 0.68 21.42
C ARG A 97 -2.67 0.52 21.28
N GLN A 98 -3.37 1.59 20.91
CA GLN A 98 -4.79 1.53 20.66
C GLN A 98 -5.10 0.69 19.41
N VAL A 99 -5.69 -0.48 19.61
CA VAL A 99 -6.16 -1.35 18.52
C VAL A 99 -7.68 -1.41 18.56
N SER A 100 -8.33 -1.07 17.45
CA SER A 100 -9.79 -1.14 17.33
C SER A 100 -10.29 -2.58 17.16
N ARG A 101 -11.50 -2.88 17.67
CA ARG A 101 -12.19 -4.15 17.43
C ARG A 101 -12.31 -4.49 15.95
N PHE A 102 -12.45 -3.48 15.08
CA PHE A 102 -12.57 -3.67 13.63
C PHE A 102 -11.26 -4.15 13.01
N THR A 103 -10.13 -3.69 13.55
CA THR A 103 -8.79 -4.16 13.14
C THR A 103 -8.66 -5.64 13.50
N VAL A 104 -9.00 -6.02 14.73
CA VAL A 104 -8.97 -7.43 15.18
C VAL A 104 -9.89 -8.31 14.34
N ALA A 105 -11.14 -7.89 14.10
CA ALA A 105 -12.07 -8.63 13.26
C ALA A 105 -11.54 -8.82 11.82
N ARG A 106 -10.94 -7.77 11.23
CA ARG A 106 -10.29 -7.87 9.92
C ARG A 106 -9.11 -8.85 9.92
N ARG A 107 -8.37 -8.98 11.03
CA ARG A 107 -7.28 -9.98 11.16
C ARG A 107 -7.81 -11.40 11.26
N LEU A 108 -8.88 -11.62 12.02
CA LEU A 108 -9.53 -12.92 12.11
C LEU A 108 -10.09 -13.36 10.75
N HIS A 109 -10.82 -12.47 10.05
CA HIS A 109 -11.37 -12.79 8.73
C HIS A 109 -10.30 -13.07 7.67
N LYS A 110 -9.16 -12.37 7.71
CA LYS A 110 -8.07 -12.56 6.73
C LYS A 110 -7.46 -13.97 6.78
N ARG A 111 -7.56 -14.69 7.91
CA ARG A 111 -6.99 -16.03 8.10
C ARG A 111 -7.99 -17.17 7.81
N GLY A 112 -9.26 -16.85 7.54
CA GLY A 112 -10.33 -17.84 7.34
C GLY A 112 -11.09 -18.18 8.62
N PRO A 113 -12.31 -18.75 8.52
CA PRO A 113 -13.15 -19.08 9.68
C PRO A 113 -12.48 -20.12 10.57
N ILE A 114 -12.58 -19.90 11.89
CA ILE A 114 -12.20 -20.91 12.89
C ILE A 114 -13.30 -21.99 12.83
N ARG A 115 -13.01 -23.13 12.19
CA ARG A 115 -13.95 -24.24 12.01
C ARG A 115 -14.43 -24.77 13.37
N PRO A 116 -15.75 -24.86 13.63
CA PRO A 116 -16.25 -25.58 14.80
C PRO A 116 -16.16 -27.10 14.57
N PRO A 117 -15.77 -27.92 15.57
CA PRO A 117 -15.84 -29.38 15.48
C PRO A 117 -17.31 -29.87 15.49
N SER A 118 -17.53 -30.95 14.73
CA SER A 118 -18.77 -31.72 14.56
C SER A 118 -19.29 -32.33 15.86
#